data_AF-A0A532BW69-F1
#
_entry.id   AF-A0A532BW69-F1
#
_cell.length_a   1.000
_cell.length_b   1.000
_cell.length_c   1.000
_cell.angle_alpha   90.00
_cell.angle_beta   90.00
_cell.angle_gamma   90.00
#
_symmetry.space_group_name_H-M   'P 1'
#
loop_
_entity.id
_entity.type
_entity.pdbx_description
1 polymer ?
#
loop_
_entity_poly.entity_id
_entity_poly.type
_entity_poly.pdbx_seq_one_letter_code
_entity_poly.pdbx_strand_id
1 'polypeptide(L)'
;MYEQAKMMGKGNEMKTVLFRTIHKDKIDGVLDRSLREGLIKEVGLDPKVFEEGMASGKPAKAVEDGKRWGERIKVSSTPSILLDGNIKVDGANMTQENVFTVIRSILENDAKR
;
A
#
# COMPACT_ATOMS: atom_id res chain seq x y z
N MET A 1 10.59 0.42 2.85
CA MET A 1 10.08 -0.94 3.15
C MET A 1 9.08 -1.41 2.10
N TYR A 2 7.82 -0.97 2.11
CA TYR A 2 6.80 -1.50 1.19
C TYR A 2 7.13 -1.32 -0.31
N GLU A 3 7.45 -0.11 -0.78
CA GLU A 3 7.71 0.11 -2.22
C GLU A 3 8.92 -0.68 -2.74
N GLN A 4 9.98 -0.82 -1.93
CA GLN A 4 11.12 -1.67 -2.31
C GLN A 4 10.72 -3.14 -2.40
N ALA A 5 10.01 -3.67 -1.41
CA ALA A 5 9.53 -5.05 -1.45
C ALA A 5 8.59 -5.30 -2.63
N LYS A 6 7.73 -4.34 -2.96
CA LYS A 6 6.85 -4.38 -4.12
C LYS A 6 7.65 -4.44 -5.43
N MET A 7 8.70 -3.64 -5.58
CA MET A 7 9.61 -3.71 -6.74
C MET A 7 10.32 -5.07 -6.85
N MET A 8 10.49 -5.78 -5.73
CA MET A 8 11.06 -7.13 -5.67
C MET A 8 10.01 -8.26 -5.72
N GLY A 9 8.74 -7.94 -6.01
CA GLY A 9 7.66 -8.94 -6.14
C GLY A 9 7.09 -9.44 -4.81
N LYS A 10 7.44 -8.82 -3.67
CA LYS A 10 7.05 -9.21 -2.30
C LYS A 10 6.24 -8.14 -1.57
N GLY A 11 5.51 -7.32 -2.32
CA GLY A 11 4.73 -6.20 -1.77
C GLY A 11 3.64 -6.66 -0.80
N ASN A 12 2.90 -7.72 -1.14
CA ASN A 12 1.78 -8.20 -0.32
C ASN A 12 2.26 -8.83 0.99
N GLU A 13 3.33 -9.62 0.93
CA GLU A 13 3.96 -10.22 2.10
C GLU A 13 4.52 -9.12 3.02
N MET A 14 5.25 -8.15 2.46
CA MET A 14 5.78 -7.02 3.23
C MET A 14 4.68 -6.17 3.84
N LYS A 15 3.58 -5.90 3.11
CA LYS A 15 2.41 -5.21 3.68
C LYS A 15 1.86 -5.97 4.88
N THR A 16 1.68 -7.29 4.76
CA THR A 16 1.15 -8.14 5.84
C THR A 16 2.03 -8.09 7.09
N VAL A 17 3.34 -8.26 6.89
CA VAL A 17 4.34 -8.23 7.97
C VAL A 17 4.37 -6.85 8.64
N LEU A 18 4.43 -5.76 7.87
CA LEU A 18 4.42 -4.40 8.43
C LEU A 18 3.14 -4.09 9.21
N PHE A 19 1.96 -4.46 8.68
CA PHE A 19 0.69 -4.24 9.38
C PHE A 19 0.63 -5.01 10.69
N ARG A 20 1.08 -6.26 10.71
CA ARG A 20 1.18 -7.05 11.95
C ARG A 20 2.14 -6.38 12.94
N THR A 21 3.35 -6.05 12.53
CA THR A 21 4.37 -5.46 13.40
C THR A 21 3.91 -4.13 14.02
N ILE A 22 3.30 -3.25 13.23
CA ILE A 22 2.86 -1.93 13.69
C ILE A 22 1.58 -2.04 14.55
N HIS A 23 0.56 -2.75 14.06
CA HIS A 23 -0.77 -2.69 14.67
C HIS A 23 -1.04 -3.79 15.71
N LYS A 24 -0.43 -4.97 15.55
CA LYS A 24 -0.59 -6.11 16.46
C LYS A 24 0.53 -6.13 17.51
N ASP A 25 1.77 -6.08 17.05
CA ASP A 25 2.94 -6.19 17.94
C ASP A 25 3.27 -4.85 18.62
N LYS A 26 2.58 -3.77 18.22
CA LYS A 26 2.69 -2.41 18.78
C LYS A 26 4.11 -1.84 18.71
N ILE A 27 4.87 -2.24 17.70
CA ILE A 27 6.17 -1.64 17.40
C ILE A 27 5.91 -0.43 16.50
N ASP A 28 5.70 0.72 17.13
CA ASP A 28 5.33 2.00 16.51
C ASP A 28 6.53 2.95 16.30
N GLY A 29 7.71 2.57 16.78
CA GLY A 29 8.95 3.33 16.65
C GLY A 29 9.68 3.15 15.32
N VAL A 30 10.89 3.72 15.25
CA VAL A 30 11.81 3.51 14.12
C VAL A 30 12.06 2.01 13.97
N LEU A 31 11.74 1.45 12.80
CA LEU A 31 12.20 0.11 12.42
C LEU A 31 13.73 0.18 12.29
N ASP A 32 14.39 -0.09 13.41
CA ASP A 32 15.84 -0.13 13.50
C ASP A 32 16.41 -1.16 12.52
N ARG A 33 17.72 -1.12 12.32
CA ARG A 33 18.38 -1.94 11.31
C ARG A 33 18.13 -3.43 11.54
N SER A 34 18.19 -3.88 12.79
CA SER A 34 18.06 -5.31 13.15
C SER A 34 16.64 -5.81 12.92
N LEU A 35 15.64 -5.05 13.36
CA LEU A 35 14.23 -5.38 13.12
C LEU A 35 13.94 -5.38 11.62
N ARG A 36 14.41 -4.35 10.90
CA ARG A 36 14.21 -4.25 9.45
C ARG A 36 14.78 -5.45 8.71
N GLU A 37 16.00 -5.84 9.03
CA GLU A 37 16.65 -7.02 8.44
C GLU A 37 15.82 -8.30 8.69
N GLY A 38 15.30 -8.45 9.92
CA GLY A 38 14.38 -9.54 10.26
C GLY A 38 13.12 -9.56 9.40
N LEU A 39 12.45 -8.42 9.23
CA LEU A 39 11.24 -8.32 8.40
C LEU A 39 11.52 -8.58 6.91
N ILE A 40 12.70 -8.16 6.41
CA ILE A 40 13.12 -8.43 5.02
C ILE A 40 13.32 -9.94 4.82
N LYS A 41 14.01 -10.60 5.75
CA LYS A 41 14.21 -12.06 5.71
C LYS A 41 12.90 -12.82 5.82
N GLU A 42 11.98 -12.36 6.67
CA GLU A 42 10.67 -13.01 6.87
C GLU A 42 9.86 -13.10 5.57
N VAL A 43 9.94 -12.09 4.70
CA VAL A 43 9.25 -12.09 3.40
C VAL A 43 10.05 -12.81 2.30
N GLY A 44 11.17 -13.45 2.65
CA GLY A 44 12.02 -14.21 1.73
C GLY A 44 12.89 -13.36 0.82
N LEU A 45 13.25 -12.14 1.24
CA LEU A 45 14.15 -11.26 0.49
C LEU A 45 15.56 -11.24 1.09
N ASP A 46 16.56 -10.95 0.25
CA ASP A 46 17.93 -10.75 0.68
C ASP A 46 18.13 -9.31 1.20
N PRO A 47 18.57 -9.10 2.46
CA PRO A 47 18.75 -7.76 3.02
C PRO A 47 19.77 -6.89 2.30
N LYS A 48 20.85 -7.47 1.75
CA LYS A 48 21.87 -6.69 1.06
C LYS A 48 21.31 -6.12 -0.23
N VAL A 49 20.68 -6.96 -1.04
CA VAL A 49 20.00 -6.53 -2.29
C VAL A 49 18.88 -5.54 -1.99
N PHE A 50 18.15 -5.75 -0.89
CA PHE A 50 17.09 -4.85 -0.46
C PHE A 50 17.62 -3.44 -0.13
N GLU A 51 18.69 -3.35 0.66
CA GLU A 51 19.29 -2.08 1.06
C GLU A 51 19.96 -1.36 -0.13
N GLU A 52 20.58 -2.10 -1.05
CA GLU A 52 21.07 -1.55 -2.34
C GLU A 52 19.92 -0.93 -3.15
N GLY A 53 18.77 -1.61 -3.21
CA GLY A 53 17.57 -1.08 -3.86
C GLY A 53 16.99 0.16 -3.17
N MET A 54 16.96 0.17 -1.84
CA MET A 54 16.58 1.35 -1.06
C MET A 54 17.50 2.54 -1.34
N ALA A 55 18.82 2.31 -1.39
CA ALA A 55 19.84 3.34 -1.66
C ALA A 55 19.73 3.94 -3.07
N SER A 56 19.10 3.24 -4.02
CA SER A 56 18.88 3.75 -5.38
C SER A 56 17.93 4.96 -5.44
N GLY A 57 17.17 5.24 -4.38
CA GLY A 57 16.17 6.32 -4.35
C GLY A 57 14.90 6.04 -5.16
N LYS A 58 14.84 4.96 -5.97
CA LYS A 58 13.65 4.58 -6.74
C LYS A 58 12.43 4.33 -5.85
N PRO A 59 12.52 3.63 -4.70
CA PRO A 59 11.37 3.43 -3.82
C PRO A 59 10.84 4.74 -3.23
N ALA A 60 11.74 5.68 -2.88
CA ALA A 60 11.35 7.00 -2.38
C ALA A 60 10.59 7.80 -3.45
N LYS A 61 11.07 7.77 -4.69
CA LYS A 61 10.36 8.39 -5.82
C LYS A 61 8.96 7.78 -6.03
N ALA A 62 8.83 6.45 -5.93
CA ALA A 62 7.53 5.78 -6.05
C ALA A 62 6.53 6.23 -4.97
N VAL A 63 6.99 6.43 -3.73
CA VAL A 63 6.16 7.01 -2.65
C VAL A 63 5.71 8.42 -3.01
N GLU A 64 6.62 9.28 -3.46
CA GLU A 64 6.31 10.67 -3.80
C GLU A 64 5.35 10.79 -5.00
N ASP A 65 5.54 9.97 -6.04
CA ASP A 65 4.65 9.92 -7.18
C ASP A 65 3.24 9.45 -6.77
N GLY A 66 3.15 8.47 -5.85
CA GLY A 66 1.90 8.02 -5.26
C GLY A 66 1.18 9.11 -4.47
N LYS A 67 1.91 9.88 -3.64
CA LYS A 67 1.36 11.02 -2.89
C LYS A 67 0.82 12.10 -3.84
N ARG A 68 1.61 12.52 -4.83
CA ARG A 68 1.19 13.50 -5.85
C ARG A 68 -0.05 13.04 -6.61
N TRP A 69 -0.15 11.75 -6.91
CA TRP A 69 -1.36 11.21 -7.51
C TRP A 69 -2.57 11.29 -6.56
N GLY A 70 -2.41 10.89 -5.30
CA GLY A 70 -3.44 11.01 -4.26
C GLY A 70 -3.93 12.45 -4.05
N GLU A 71 -3.02 13.43 -4.06
CA GLU A 71 -3.33 14.85 -3.99
C GLU A 71 -4.20 15.31 -5.18
N ARG A 72 -3.87 14.88 -6.41
CA ARG A 72 -4.65 15.22 -7.61
C ARG A 72 -6.10 14.73 -7.54
N ILE A 73 -6.33 13.57 -6.93
CA ILE A 73 -7.70 13.03 -6.71
C ILE A 73 -8.29 13.41 -5.34
N LYS A 74 -7.64 14.35 -4.64
CA LYS A 74 -8.06 14.89 -3.34
C LYS A 74 -8.30 13.79 -2.30
N VAL A 75 -7.43 12.78 -2.22
CA VAL A 75 -7.48 11.78 -1.13
C VAL A 75 -7.35 12.51 0.21
N SER A 76 -8.35 12.33 1.08
CA SER A 76 -8.47 13.05 2.35
C SER A 76 -8.05 12.22 3.56
N SER A 77 -8.07 10.89 3.41
CA SER A 77 -7.82 9.94 4.50
C SER A 77 -7.39 8.59 3.94
N THR A 78 -6.83 7.74 4.81
CA THR A 78 -6.58 6.33 4.49
C THR A 78 -7.38 5.45 5.45
N PRO A 79 -8.00 4.35 4.98
CA PRO A 79 -8.02 3.87 3.58
C PRO A 79 -8.90 4.74 2.65
N SER A 80 -8.53 4.77 1.37
CA SER A 80 -9.30 5.36 0.27
C SER A 80 -9.20 4.44 -0.95
N ILE A 81 -10.27 4.32 -1.74
CA ILE A 81 -10.28 3.52 -2.98
C ILE A 81 -10.81 4.38 -4.13
N LEU A 82 -10.14 4.30 -5.29
CA LEU A 82 -10.63 4.85 -6.56
C LEU A 82 -11.06 3.67 -7.44
N LEU A 83 -12.36 3.58 -7.73
CA LEU A 83 -12.99 2.55 -8.55
C LEU A 83 -13.25 3.12 -9.95
N ASP A 84 -13.02 2.30 -10.97
CA ASP A 84 -13.18 2.66 -12.39
C ASP A 84 -12.47 3.96 -12.83
N GLY A 85 -11.40 4.34 -12.12
CA GLY A 85 -10.61 5.53 -12.41
C GLY A 85 -11.27 6.87 -12.08
N ASN A 86 -12.53 6.90 -11.66
CA ASN A 86 -13.29 8.14 -11.43
C ASN A 86 -14.18 8.15 -10.17
N ILE A 87 -14.55 7.01 -9.61
CA ILE A 87 -15.42 6.93 -8.42
C ILE A 87 -14.57 6.72 -7.17
N LYS A 88 -14.45 7.75 -6.35
CA LYS A 88 -13.68 7.70 -5.10
C LYS A 88 -14.57 7.37 -3.91
N VAL A 89 -14.12 6.42 -3.09
CA VAL A 89 -14.72 6.06 -1.80
C VAL A 89 -13.69 6.31 -0.69
N ASP A 90 -13.92 7.32 0.14
CA ASP A 90 -13.03 7.77 1.21
C ASP A 90 -13.79 8.28 2.45
N GLY A 91 -13.06 8.51 3.55
CA GLY A 91 -13.61 9.08 4.78
C GLY A 91 -14.79 8.28 5.34
N ALA A 92 -15.88 8.98 5.69
CA ALA A 92 -17.10 8.34 6.22
C ALA A 92 -17.78 7.39 5.22
N ASN A 93 -17.51 7.53 3.92
CA ASN A 93 -18.06 6.65 2.90
C ASN A 93 -17.28 5.34 2.76
N MET A 94 -16.10 5.22 3.37
CA MET A 94 -15.23 4.05 3.27
C MET A 94 -15.74 2.89 4.14
N THR A 95 -16.88 2.34 3.73
CA THR A 95 -17.47 1.13 4.30
C THR A 95 -17.44 0.00 3.26
N GLN A 96 -17.38 -1.25 3.74
CA GLN A 96 -17.39 -2.42 2.86
C GLN A 96 -18.67 -2.47 2.01
N GLU A 97 -19.82 -2.10 2.59
CA GLU A 97 -21.10 -2.03 1.90
C GLU A 97 -21.10 -1.01 0.77
N ASN A 98 -20.59 0.21 1.00
CA ASN A 98 -20.50 1.23 -0.04
C ASN A 98 -19.57 0.79 -1.17
N VAL A 99 -18.41 0.23 -0.85
CA VAL A 99 -17.47 -0.28 -1.85
C VAL A 99 -18.13 -1.36 -2.71
N PHE A 100 -18.83 -2.32 -2.10
CA PHE A 100 -19.53 -3.38 -2.83
C PHE A 100 -20.69 -2.86 -3.68
N THR A 101 -21.46 -1.91 -3.17
CA THR A 101 -22.57 -1.29 -3.91
C THR A 101 -22.04 -0.56 -5.16
N VAL A 102 -20.95 0.19 -5.03
CA VAL A 102 -20.33 0.89 -6.17
C VAL A 102 -19.82 -0.11 -7.21
N ILE A 103 -19.08 -1.15 -6.78
CA ILE A 103 -18.56 -2.19 -7.69
C ILE A 103 -19.70 -2.87 -8.46
N ARG A 104 -20.77 -3.29 -7.77
CA ARG A 104 -21.94 -3.91 -8.41
C ARG A 104 -22.58 -2.98 -9.43
N SER A 105 -22.77 -1.70 -9.08
CA SER A 105 -23.35 -0.71 -9.98
C SER A 105 -22.52 -0.48 -11.25
N ILE A 106 -21.19 -0.52 -11.15
CA ILE A 106 -20.29 -0.46 -12.32
C ILE A 106 -20.53 -1.68 -13.21
N LEU A 107 -20.44 -2.88 -12.63
CA LEU A 107 -20.58 -4.15 -13.37
C LEU A 107 -21.96 -4.28 -14.05
N GLU A 108 -23.04 -3.87 -13.38
CA GLU A 108 -24.39 -3.89 -13.94
C GLU A 108 -24.58 -2.90 -15.11
N ASN A 109 -23.88 -1.77 -15.09
CA ASN A 109 -23.91 -0.81 -16.19
C ASN A 109 -23.07 -1.27 -17.38
N ASP A 110 -21.92 -1.91 -17.12
CA ASP A 110 -21.07 -2.49 -18.16
C ASP A 110 -21.78 -3.63 -18.89
N ALA A 111 -22.55 -4.46 -18.17
CA ALA A 111 -23.32 -5.55 -18.76
C ALA A 111 -24.47 -5.08 -19.69
N LYS A 112 -24.87 -3.80 -19.61
CA LYS A 112 -25.92 -3.22 -20.46
C LYS A 112 -25.38 -2.59 -21.75
N ARG A 113 -24.06 -2.46 -21.88
CA ARG A 113 -23.39 -1.93 -23.08
C ARG A 113 -23.00 -3.06 -24.01
#